data_AF-A0A9W3CBY9-F1
#
_entry.id   AF-A0A9W3CBY9-F1
#
_cell.length_a   1.000
_cell.length_b   1.000
_cell.length_c   1.000
_cell.angle_alpha   90.00
_cell.angle_beta   90.00
_cell.angle_gamma   90.00
#
_symmetry.space_group_name_H-M   'P 1'
#
loop_
_entity.id
_entity.type
_entity.pdbx_description
1 polymer ?
#
loop_
_entity_poly.entity_id
_entity_poly.type
_entity_poly.pdbx_seq_one_letter_code
_entity_poly.pdbx_strand_id
1 'polypeptide(L)'
;MKFDFTAERFARLPLPFQSDDVSEDNVLLSAVRDEKLAVSRALVGSDVVRIWITNKIDKEAKDLLSWRTDFVLEVDCAKYNVTMENFLLDEENKVVVCCGKYSEDGHVTMIYIVGGDMFKQVYLYRCSYPYNWPLLITYVPSLVRIP
;
A
#
# COMPACT_ATOMS: atom_id res chain seq x y z
N MET A 1 -12.09 -3.35 11.80
CA MET A 1 -11.68 -2.25 12.71
C MET A 1 -12.75 -2.08 13.76
N LYS A 2 -12.41 -2.26 15.05
CA LYS A 2 -13.38 -2.24 16.15
C LYS A 2 -13.51 -0.82 16.70
N PHE A 3 -14.73 -0.33 16.88
CA PHE A 3 -14.99 0.93 17.55
C PHE A 3 -15.25 0.67 19.03
N ASP A 4 -14.47 1.32 19.89
CA ASP A 4 -14.69 1.34 21.33
C ASP A 4 -15.72 2.44 21.64
N PHE A 5 -16.96 2.04 21.87
CA PHE A 5 -18.06 2.97 22.20
C PHE A 5 -17.90 3.60 23.59
N THR A 6 -17.14 2.98 24.49
CA THR A 6 -16.89 3.53 25.84
C THR A 6 -15.86 4.64 25.77
N ALA A 7 -14.82 4.48 24.96
CA ALA A 7 -13.77 5.48 24.76
C ALA A 7 -13.97 6.36 23.52
N GLU A 8 -15.12 6.22 22.84
CA GLU A 8 -15.49 6.91 21.59
C GLU A 8 -14.37 6.98 20.54
N ARG A 9 -13.63 5.87 20.38
CA ARG A 9 -12.47 5.82 19.47
C ARG A 9 -12.33 4.47 18.80
N PHE A 10 -11.68 4.47 17.64
CA PHE A 10 -11.28 3.21 17.02
C PHE A 10 -10.16 2.54 17.81
N ALA A 11 -10.24 1.21 17.91
CA ALA A 11 -9.16 0.40 18.45
C ALA A 11 -7.88 0.62 17.65
N ARG A 12 -6.75 0.69 18.37
CA ARG A 12 -5.43 0.86 17.75
C ARG A 12 -4.90 -0.50 17.31
N LEU A 13 -4.35 -0.54 16.10
CA LEU A 13 -3.60 -1.67 15.57
C LEU A 13 -2.10 -1.28 15.61
N PRO A 14 -1.28 -1.85 16.49
CA PRO A 14 0.16 -1.57 16.48
C PRO A 14 0.76 -2.00 15.14
N LEU A 15 1.75 -1.26 14.62
CA LEU A 15 2.41 -1.61 13.36
C LEU A 15 3.11 -2.98 13.46
N PRO A 16 3.26 -3.72 12.34
CA PRO A 16 3.92 -5.03 12.35
C PRO A 16 5.45 -4.93 12.48
N PHE A 17 5.98 -3.72 12.58
CA PHE A 17 7.40 -3.40 12.68
C PHE A 17 7.60 -2.29 13.70
N GLN A 18 8.82 -2.22 14.26
CA GLN A 18 9.20 -1.14 15.16
C GLN A 18 9.31 0.16 14.36
N SER A 19 8.52 1.17 14.71
CA SER A 19 8.74 2.52 14.22
C SER A 19 9.99 3.08 14.91
N ASP A 20 11.03 3.39 14.15
CA ASP A 20 12.19 4.08 14.70
C ASP A 20 11.96 5.59 14.57
N ASP A 21 12.46 6.39 15.51
CA ASP A 21 12.31 7.87 15.54
C ASP A 21 12.99 8.60 14.36
N VAL A 22 13.46 7.86 13.35
CA VAL A 22 14.10 8.43 12.16
C VAL A 22 13.01 8.81 11.17
N SER A 23 12.91 10.11 10.92
CA SER A 23 11.84 10.84 10.22
C SER A 23 11.63 10.51 8.72
N GLU A 24 12.07 9.35 8.25
CA GLU A 24 12.10 8.99 6.82
C GLU A 24 11.39 7.67 6.48
N ASP A 25 10.71 7.03 7.44
CA ASP A 25 9.91 5.84 7.16
C ASP A 25 8.70 6.18 6.26
N ASN A 26 8.80 5.89 4.97
CA ASN A 26 7.66 5.95 4.05
C ASN A 26 6.73 4.75 4.32
N VAL A 27 5.65 4.99 5.06
CA VAL A 27 4.64 3.99 5.40
C VAL A 27 3.38 4.23 4.60
N LEU A 28 2.99 3.25 3.79
CA LEU A 28 1.75 3.30 3.00
C LEU A 28 0.76 2.26 3.49
N LEU A 29 -0.52 2.62 3.50
CA LEU A 29 -1.62 1.73 3.87
C LEU A 29 -2.53 1.49 2.67
N SER A 30 -2.96 0.25 2.47
CA SER A 30 -3.86 -0.14 1.40
C SER A 30 -4.92 -1.15 1.87
N ALA A 31 -6.09 -1.10 1.25
CA ALA A 31 -7.14 -2.09 1.47
C ALA A 31 -6.93 -3.30 0.54
N VAL A 32 -7.12 -4.49 1.09
CA VAL A 32 -6.98 -5.75 0.35
C VAL A 32 -8.31 -6.49 0.34
N ARG A 33 -8.49 -7.38 -0.64
CA ARG A 33 -9.66 -8.27 -0.73
C ARG A 33 -9.86 -9.06 0.58
N ASP A 34 -11.09 -9.53 0.76
CA ASP A 34 -11.53 -10.29 1.94
C ASP A 34 -11.42 -9.54 3.27
N GLU A 35 -11.71 -8.24 3.27
CA GLU A 35 -11.69 -7.39 4.47
C GLU A 35 -10.32 -7.45 5.18
N LYS A 36 -9.22 -7.29 4.44
CA LYS A 36 -7.86 -7.23 4.98
C LYS A 36 -7.25 -5.86 4.74
N LEU A 37 -6.22 -5.52 5.51
CA LEU A 37 -5.38 -4.34 5.29
C LEU A 37 -3.96 -4.77 4.98
N ALA A 38 -3.29 -4.02 4.12
CA ALA A 38 -1.86 -4.13 3.89
C ALA A 38 -1.16 -2.84 4.31
N VAL A 39 0.00 -2.97 4.94
CA VAL A 39 0.89 -1.87 5.24
C VAL A 39 2.24 -2.14 4.59
N SER A 40 2.83 -1.11 4.01
CA SER A 40 4.18 -1.18 3.47
C SER A 40 5.11 -0.24 4.23
N ARG A 41 6.40 -0.58 4.28
CA ARG A 41 7.45 0.27 4.83
C ARG A 41 8.71 0.14 3.96
N ALA A 42 9.25 1.28 3.55
CA ALA A 42 10.60 1.35 3.01
C ALA A 42 11.63 1.15 4.14
N LEU A 43 12.62 0.30 3.93
CA LEU A 43 13.68 0.08 4.92
C LEU A 43 14.63 1.27 4.92
N VAL A 44 14.97 1.81 6.10
CA VAL A 44 15.90 2.93 6.23
C VAL A 44 17.23 2.62 5.52
N GLY A 45 17.66 3.52 4.64
CA GLY A 45 18.90 3.36 3.88
C GLY A 45 18.84 2.34 2.73
N SER A 46 17.65 1.85 2.36
CA SER A 46 17.47 1.06 1.14
C SER A 46 16.17 1.44 0.40
N ASP A 47 16.15 1.25 -0.91
CA ASP A 47 14.94 1.42 -1.72
C ASP A 47 14.05 0.16 -1.73
N VAL A 48 14.29 -0.76 -0.81
CA VAL A 48 13.51 -1.99 -0.64
C VAL A 48 12.31 -1.71 0.25
N VAL A 49 11.13 -2.01 -0.28
CA VAL A 49 9.85 -1.87 0.42
C VAL A 49 9.29 -3.25 0.76
N ARG A 50 8.96 -3.45 2.04
CA ARG A 50 8.29 -4.67 2.52
C ARG A 50 6.81 -4.41 2.76
N ILE A 51 5.99 -5.43 2.53
CA ILE A 51 4.53 -5.34 2.63
C ILE A 51 4.00 -6.43 3.56
N TRP A 52 3.31 -6.02 4.61
CA TRP A 52 2.62 -6.89 5.57
C TRP A 52 1.12 -6.82 5.33
N ILE A 53 0.42 -7.91 5.67
CA ILE A 53 -1.03 -8.00 5.58
C ILE A 53 -1.62 -8.40 6.94
N THR A 54 -2.83 -7.95 7.22
CA THR A 54 -3.59 -8.41 8.37
C THR A 54 -4.21 -9.79 8.13
N ASN A 55 -4.58 -10.46 9.22
CA ASN A 55 -5.61 -11.47 9.16
C ASN A 55 -6.95 -10.84 8.69
N LYS A 56 -7.87 -11.69 8.23
CA LYS A 56 -9.22 -11.23 7.83
C LYS A 56 -9.86 -10.48 8.99
N ILE A 57 -10.37 -9.28 8.71
CA ILE A 57 -11.16 -8.51 9.68
C ILE A 57 -12.51 -9.22 9.79
N ASP A 58 -12.69 -9.99 10.86
CA ASP A 58 -13.99 -10.54 11.20
C ASP A 58 -14.71 -9.58 12.16
N LYS A 59 -15.97 -9.27 11.86
CA LYS A 59 -16.84 -8.41 12.69
C LYS A 59 -17.41 -9.16 13.89
N GLU A 60 -17.50 -10.49 13.80
CA GLU A 60 -18.11 -11.36 14.82
C GLU A 60 -17.05 -11.99 15.74
N ALA A 61 -15.80 -12.13 15.27
CA ALA A 61 -14.71 -12.61 16.10
C ALA A 61 -14.37 -11.60 17.21
N LYS A 62 -14.19 -12.11 18.43
CA LYS A 62 -13.71 -11.31 19.58
C LYS A 62 -12.24 -10.92 19.45
N ASP A 63 -11.52 -11.56 18.54
CA ASP A 63 -10.09 -11.36 18.36
C ASP A 63 -9.80 -10.00 17.75
N LEU A 64 -8.80 -9.32 18.33
CA LEU A 64 -8.32 -8.05 17.83
C LEU A 64 -7.68 -8.26 16.45
N LEU A 65 -7.92 -7.30 15.56
CA LEU A 65 -7.22 -7.20 14.29
C LEU A 65 -5.71 -7.34 14.54
N SER A 66 -5.06 -8.25 13.81
CA SER A 66 -3.64 -8.58 13.97
C SER A 66 -2.96 -8.70 12.62
N TRP A 67 -1.67 -8.37 12.60
CA TRP A 67 -0.82 -8.59 11.43
C TRP A 67 -0.40 -10.05 11.32
N ARG A 68 -0.17 -10.51 10.10
CA ARG A 68 0.59 -11.75 9.89
C ARG A 68 2.04 -11.51 10.28
N THR A 69 2.68 -12.55 10.81
CA THR A 69 4.07 -12.49 11.29
C THR A 69 5.04 -12.18 10.15
N ASP A 70 4.81 -12.79 8.98
CA ASP A 70 5.69 -12.62 7.82
C ASP A 70 5.15 -11.57 6.85
N PHE A 71 6.08 -10.87 6.18
CA PHE A 71 5.75 -10.02 5.04
C PHE A 71 5.37 -10.89 3.84
N VAL A 72 4.47 -10.39 3.00
CA VAL A 72 3.94 -11.12 1.83
C VAL A 72 4.75 -10.85 0.58
N LEU A 73 5.29 -9.63 0.46
CA LEU A 73 6.04 -9.19 -0.71
C LEU A 73 7.15 -8.21 -0.31
N GLU A 74 8.26 -8.30 -1.01
CA GLU A 74 9.37 -7.34 -0.98
C GLU A 74 9.56 -6.77 -2.39
N VAL A 75 9.72 -5.45 -2.49
CA VAL A 75 9.82 -4.70 -3.75
C VAL A 75 11.10 -3.87 -3.71
N ASP A 76 12.04 -4.18 -4.60
CA ASP A 76 13.25 -3.37 -4.80
C ASP A 76 12.94 -2.22 -5.77
N CYS A 77 12.71 -1.02 -5.24
CA CYS A 77 12.37 0.15 -6.04
C CYS A 77 13.59 0.69 -6.80
N ALA A 78 14.81 0.53 -6.27
CA ALA A 78 16.05 0.94 -6.94
C ALA A 78 16.30 0.13 -8.21
N LYS A 79 16.05 -1.18 -8.19
CA LYS A 79 16.18 -2.07 -9.36
C LYS A 79 15.41 -1.55 -10.58
N TYR A 80 14.30 -0.85 -10.36
CA TYR A 80 13.44 -0.34 -11.43
C TYR A 80 13.48 1.19 -11.58
N ASN A 81 14.29 1.89 -10.77
CA ASN A 81 14.37 3.35 -10.71
C ASN A 81 12.99 4.02 -10.50
N VAL A 82 12.22 3.52 -9.53
CA VAL A 82 10.84 3.98 -9.24
C VAL A 82 10.69 4.42 -7.80
N THR A 83 9.65 5.20 -7.48
CA THR A 83 9.16 5.36 -6.10
C THR A 83 7.83 4.64 -5.91
N MET A 84 7.48 4.33 -4.67
CA MET A 84 6.17 3.82 -4.30
C MET A 84 5.47 4.86 -3.43
N GLU A 85 4.37 5.42 -3.94
CA GLU A 85 3.58 6.48 -3.29
C GLU A 85 2.20 5.99 -2.88
N ASN A 86 1.67 5.00 -3.58
CA ASN A 86 0.46 4.28 -3.24
C ASN A 86 0.50 2.90 -3.92
N PHE A 87 -0.19 1.91 -3.36
CA PHE A 87 -0.20 0.55 -3.87
C PHE A 87 -1.54 -0.15 -3.66
N LEU A 88 -1.79 -1.16 -4.50
CA LEU A 88 -2.86 -2.14 -4.36
C LEU A 88 -2.23 -3.52 -4.41
N LEU A 89 -2.45 -4.34 -3.38
CA LEU A 89 -1.91 -5.70 -3.29
C LEU A 89 -2.89 -6.72 -3.85
N ASP A 90 -2.39 -7.56 -4.76
CA ASP A 90 -3.01 -8.82 -5.14
C ASP A 90 -2.32 -9.95 -4.37
N GLU A 91 -2.97 -10.41 -3.29
CA GLU A 91 -2.44 -11.48 -2.43
C GLU A 91 -2.33 -12.82 -3.17
N GLU A 92 -3.26 -13.11 -4.09
CA GLU A 92 -3.34 -14.39 -4.81
C GLU A 92 -2.19 -14.50 -5.82
N ASN A 93 -1.98 -13.45 -6.60
CA ASN A 93 -0.93 -13.41 -7.61
C ASN A 93 0.43 -12.96 -7.06
N LYS A 94 0.51 -12.53 -5.80
CA LYS A 94 1.70 -11.97 -5.15
C LYS A 94 2.33 -10.82 -5.95
N VAL A 95 1.49 -9.94 -6.47
CA VAL A 95 1.89 -8.75 -7.21
C VAL A 95 1.28 -7.51 -6.57
N VAL A 96 1.93 -6.37 -6.77
CA VAL A 96 1.39 -5.07 -6.39
C VAL A 96 1.27 -4.18 -7.61
N VAL A 97 0.15 -3.47 -7.69
CA VAL A 97 -0.01 -2.33 -8.58
C VAL A 97 0.39 -1.11 -7.78
N CYS A 98 1.42 -0.41 -8.24
CA CYS A 98 1.96 0.76 -7.57
C CYS A 98 1.83 1.97 -8.46
N CYS A 99 1.81 3.14 -7.83
CA CYS A 99 2.08 4.37 -8.52
C CYS A 99 3.18 5.15 -7.81
N GLY A 100 3.93 5.91 -8.58
CA GLY A 100 4.98 6.76 -8.06
C GLY A 100 5.53 7.69 -9.11
N LYS A 101 6.64 8.34 -8.75
CA LYS A 101 7.33 9.29 -9.62
C LYS A 101 8.58 8.64 -10.19
N TYR A 102 8.93 9.06 -11.40
CA TYR A 102 10.19 8.73 -12.05
C TYR A 102 11.04 10.00 -12.16
N SER A 103 12.30 9.94 -11.71
CA SER A 103 13.19 11.10 -11.62
C SER A 103 14.37 10.97 -12.57
N GLU A 104 14.18 11.27 -13.86
CA GLU A 104 15.30 11.68 -14.70
C GLU A 104 15.09 13.06 -15.31
N ASP A 105 13.89 13.41 -15.81
CA ASP A 105 13.70 14.66 -16.59
C ASP A 105 12.36 15.40 -16.37
N GLY A 106 11.64 15.15 -15.25
CA GLY A 106 10.42 15.88 -14.94
C GLY A 106 9.49 15.18 -13.93
N HIS A 107 8.32 15.77 -13.66
CA HIS A 107 7.30 15.21 -12.78
C HIS A 107 6.49 14.14 -13.53
N VAL A 108 7.10 12.98 -13.76
CA VAL A 108 6.42 11.88 -14.45
C VAL A 108 5.74 10.99 -13.43
N THR A 109 4.43 10.85 -13.58
CA THR A 109 3.62 9.89 -12.84
C THR A 109 3.61 8.58 -13.59
N MET A 110 3.95 7.49 -12.89
CA MET A 110 3.91 6.14 -13.44
C MET A 110 2.97 5.26 -12.64
N ILE A 111 2.23 4.39 -13.34
CA ILE A 111 1.56 3.23 -12.75
C ILE A 111 2.27 1.99 -13.28
N TYR A 112 2.69 1.12 -12.37
CA TYR A 112 3.46 -0.07 -12.69
C TYR A 112 3.00 -1.25 -11.83
N ILE A 113 3.29 -2.46 -12.32
CA ILE A 113 3.02 -3.72 -11.61
C ILE A 113 4.36 -4.36 -11.31
N VAL A 114 4.55 -4.81 -10.08
CA VAL A 114 5.77 -5.50 -9.64
C VAL A 114 5.43 -6.71 -8.77
N GLY A 115 6.21 -7.78 -8.90
CA GLY A 115 6.11 -8.97 -8.05
C GLY A 115 7.13 -10.03 -8.47
N GLY A 116 7.88 -10.57 -7.50
CA GLY A 116 9.04 -11.41 -7.79
C GLY A 116 10.05 -10.67 -8.67
N ASP A 117 10.40 -11.26 -9.82
CA ASP A 117 11.26 -10.63 -10.83
C ASP A 117 10.50 -9.91 -11.95
N MET A 118 9.17 -9.82 -11.86
CA MET A 118 8.36 -9.14 -12.86
C MET A 118 8.27 -7.64 -12.57
N PHE A 119 8.48 -6.83 -13.61
CA PHE A 119 8.15 -5.41 -13.62
C PHE A 119 7.44 -5.06 -14.94
N LYS A 120 6.33 -4.36 -14.84
CA LYS A 120 5.56 -3.90 -15.99
C LYS A 120 5.05 -2.49 -15.79
N GLN A 121 5.52 -1.56 -16.62
CA GLN A 121 4.92 -0.25 -16.75
C GLN A 121 3.55 -0.37 -17.44
N VAL A 122 2.50 0.15 -16.80
CA VAL A 122 1.12 0.13 -17.33
C VAL A 122 0.71 1.49 -17.86
N TYR A 123 1.14 2.56 -17.19
CA TYR A 123 0.79 3.93 -17.56
C TYR A 123 1.95 4.87 -17.24
N LEU A 124 2.15 5.85 -18.12
CA LEU A 124 3.16 6.88 -17.95
C LEU A 124 2.55 8.22 -18.38
N TYR A 125 2.64 9.20 -17.51
CA TYR A 125 2.14 10.54 -17.78
C TYR A 125 3.12 11.59 -17.29
N ARG A 126 3.55 12.47 -18.20
CA ARG A 126 4.36 13.63 -17.85
C ARG A 126 3.42 14.71 -17.33
N CYS A 127 3.45 14.97 -16.02
CA CYS A 127 2.75 16.11 -15.47
C CYS A 127 3.49 17.41 -15.82
N SER A 128 2.73 18.41 -16.24
CA SER A 128 3.20 19.80 -16.33
C SER A 128 3.37 20.47 -14.96
N TYR A 129 2.82 19.87 -13.89
CA TYR A 129 2.86 20.43 -12.52
C TYR A 129 3.45 19.45 -11.49
N PRO A 130 4.24 19.93 -10.51
CA PRO A 130 4.94 19.09 -9.52
C PRO A 130 4.06 18.30 -8.55
N TYR A 131 2.84 18.78 -8.34
CA TYR A 131 2.02 18.45 -7.17
C TYR A 131 0.91 17.43 -7.44
N ASN A 132 0.87 16.82 -8.62
CA ASN A 132 -0.07 15.73 -8.88
C ASN A 132 0.44 14.44 -8.24
N TRP A 133 -0.20 14.02 -7.15
CA TRP A 133 0.05 12.72 -6.54
C TRP A 133 -0.87 11.68 -7.16
N PRO A 134 -0.35 10.61 -7.77
CA PRO A 134 -1.21 9.53 -8.22
C PRO A 134 -1.88 8.86 -7.02
N LEU A 135 -3.17 8.57 -7.16
CA LEU A 135 -3.94 7.83 -6.17
C LEU A 135 -4.57 6.61 -6.84
N LEU A 136 -4.19 5.43 -6.36
CA LEU A 136 -4.86 4.18 -6.70
C LEU A 136 -5.99 3.96 -5.69
N ILE A 137 -7.19 3.72 -6.21
CA ILE A 137 -8.37 3.40 -5.40
C ILE A 137 -9.03 2.14 -5.94
N THR A 138 -9.54 1.31 -5.04
CA THR A 138 -10.43 0.21 -5.39
C THR A 138 -11.84 0.74 -5.58
N TYR A 139 -12.38 0.64 -6.79
CA TYR A 139 -13.77 1.01 -7.08
C TYR A 139 -14.63 -0.25 -7.25
N VAL A 140 -15.70 -0.33 -6.46
CA VAL A 140 -16.76 -1.32 -6.67
C VAL A 140 -17.93 -0.59 -7.32
N PRO A 141 -18.19 -0.78 -8.63
CA PRO A 141 -19.33 -0.16 -9.28
C PRO A 141 -20.62 -0.60 -8.59
N SER A 142 -21.45 0.35 -8.19
CA SER A 142 -22.81 0.04 -7.77
C SER A 142 -23.63 -0.33 -9.01
N LEU A 143 -24.48 -1.36 -8.88
CA LEU A 143 -25.49 -1.70 -9.89
C LEU A 143 -26.67 -0.71 -9.89
N VAL A 144 -26.63 0.30 -9.03
CA VAL A 144 -27.68 1.30 -8.89
C VAL A 144 -27.44 2.39 -9.92
N ARG A 145 -28.41 2.61 -10.82
CA ARG A 145 -28.41 3.81 -11.67
C ARG A 145 -28.48 5.02 -10.76
N ILE A 146 -27.42 5.83 -10.75
CA ILE A 146 -27.45 7.17 -10.14
C ILE A 146 -28.41 8.00 -11.02
N PRO A 147 -29.52 8.55 -10.47
CA PRO A 147 -30.48 9.36 -11.20
C PRO A 147 -29.86 10.60 -11.83
#